data_AF-D9PKB6-F1
#
_entry.id   AF-D9PKB6-F1
#
_cell.length_a   1.000
_cell.length_b   1.000
_cell.length_c   1.000
_cell.angle_alpha   90.00
_cell.angle_beta   90.00
_cell.angle_gamma   90.00
#
_symmetry.space_group_name_H-M   'P 1'
#
loop_
_entity.id
_entity.type
_entity.pdbx_description
1 polymer ?
#
loop_
_entity_poly.entity_id
_entity_poly.type
_entity_poly.pdbx_seq_one_letter_code
_entity_poly.pdbx_strand_id
1 'polypeptide(L)'
;KSELIEATWDEVDFENAVWTIPKSRMKAGKPHNVYLSQQALDIMVALRTCASGSKFLLPSRYDADRCMSKATLNRVTQTVAERAKEAKLPLEPFTVHDLRRTGSTILNELGFNSDWIEKCLAHEDGRSSRGVYNKAEYAEQRRHMLQEWADMIDAWVRGSRIRHADAADHEDGDDGSADMSGCDSAHARGGATARPVRTVVGCRQKQSGQHRQP
;
A
#
# COMPACT_ATOMS: atom_id res chain seq x y z
N LYS A 1 8.63 -13.87 -8.77
CA LYS A 1 7.62 -14.63 -9.57
C LYS A 1 7.35 -16.02 -8.98
N SER A 2 8.36 -16.82 -8.68
CA SER A 2 8.19 -18.15 -8.07
C SER A 2 7.60 -18.10 -6.66
N GLU A 3 7.85 -17.01 -5.93
CA GLU A 3 7.33 -16.78 -4.59
C GLU A 3 5.80 -16.86 -4.56
N LEU A 4 5.12 -16.13 -5.45
CA LEU A 4 3.65 -16.15 -5.52
C LEU A 4 3.11 -17.47 -6.10
N ILE A 5 3.77 -18.03 -7.11
CA ILE A 5 3.26 -19.21 -7.82
C ILE A 5 3.27 -20.45 -6.95
N GLU A 6 4.35 -20.64 -6.19
CA GLU A 6 4.53 -21.82 -5.35
C GLU A 6 3.96 -21.60 -3.93
N ALA A 7 3.27 -20.48 -3.67
CA ALA A 7 2.67 -20.15 -2.38
C ALA A 7 1.57 -21.14 -1.99
N THR A 8 1.53 -21.50 -0.70
CA THR A 8 0.55 -22.43 -0.13
C THR A 8 -0.30 -21.75 0.94
N TRP A 9 -1.50 -22.28 1.18
CA TRP A 9 -2.43 -21.69 2.16
C TRP A 9 -1.86 -21.64 3.58
N ASP A 10 -1.02 -22.60 3.95
CA ASP A 10 -0.34 -22.65 5.24
C ASP A 10 0.68 -21.52 5.45
N GLU A 11 1.07 -20.81 4.39
CA GLU A 11 1.93 -19.62 4.49
C GLU A 11 1.12 -18.35 4.82
N VAL A 12 -0.21 -18.39 4.73
CA VAL A 12 -1.08 -17.21 4.88
C VAL A 12 -1.81 -17.27 6.22
N ASP A 13 -1.47 -16.33 7.09
CA ASP A 13 -2.22 -16.02 8.29
C ASP A 13 -3.30 -14.97 7.98
N PHE A 14 -4.54 -15.44 7.84
CA PHE A 14 -5.69 -14.59 7.56
C PHE A 14 -6.13 -13.75 8.76
N GLU A 15 -5.84 -14.18 9.99
CA GLU A 15 -6.21 -13.45 11.21
C GLU A 15 -5.30 -12.22 11.37
N ASN A 16 -3.99 -12.42 11.19
CA ASN A 16 -3.00 -11.36 11.32
C ASN A 16 -2.72 -10.63 10.00
N ALA A 17 -3.39 -11.01 8.90
CA ALA A 17 -3.18 -10.45 7.56
C ALA A 17 -1.71 -10.50 7.11
N VAL A 18 -1.05 -11.65 7.26
CA VAL A 18 0.37 -11.83 6.90
C VAL A 18 0.57 -13.06 6.03
N TRP A 19 1.26 -12.88 4.92
CA TRP A 19 1.81 -14.00 4.15
C TRP A 19 3.30 -14.16 4.46
N THR A 20 3.67 -15.30 5.05
CA THR A 20 5.05 -15.60 5.45
C THR A 20 5.69 -16.60 4.51
N ILE A 21 6.63 -16.14 3.69
CA ILE A 21 7.41 -17.01 2.80
C ILE A 21 8.54 -17.65 3.62
N PRO A 22 8.60 -18.99 3.72
CA PRO A 22 9.58 -19.67 4.55
C PRO A 22 10.99 -19.51 3.99
N LYS A 23 11.99 -19.55 4.88
CA LYS A 23 13.41 -19.45 4.52
C LYS A 23 13.85 -20.46 3.45
N SER A 24 13.22 -21.63 3.41
CA SER A 24 13.51 -22.69 2.42
C SER A 24 13.21 -22.28 0.99
N ARG A 25 12.29 -21.32 0.80
CA ARG A 25 11.91 -20.76 -0.51
C ARG A 25 12.57 -19.42 -0.80
N MET A 26 13.27 -18.84 0.17
CA MET A 26 13.93 -17.54 0.04
C MET A 26 15.41 -17.70 -0.30
N LYS A 27 15.86 -16.96 -1.33
CA LYS A 27 17.26 -16.95 -1.77
C LYS A 27 18.24 -16.47 -0.69
N ALA A 28 17.79 -15.60 0.21
CA ALA A 28 18.59 -15.03 1.29
C ALA A 28 18.60 -15.89 2.57
N GLY A 29 17.90 -17.04 2.60
CA GLY A 29 17.91 -17.96 3.74
C GLY A 29 17.21 -17.44 5.00
N LYS A 30 16.45 -16.35 4.90
CA LYS A 30 15.59 -15.80 5.96
C LYS A 30 14.12 -15.85 5.56
N PRO A 31 13.19 -16.08 6.50
CA PRO A 31 11.77 -15.91 6.23
C PRO A 31 11.48 -14.47 5.77
N HIS A 32 10.49 -14.32 4.90
CA HIS A 32 10.05 -13.01 4.42
C HIS A 32 8.56 -12.84 4.67
N ASN A 33 8.18 -11.84 5.47
CA ASN A 33 6.79 -11.53 5.72
C ASN A 33 6.28 -10.51 4.71
N VAL A 34 5.08 -10.71 4.19
CA VAL A 34 4.35 -9.75 3.36
C VAL A 34 3.05 -9.42 4.09
N TYR A 35 2.90 -8.15 4.46
CA TYR A 35 1.69 -7.67 5.12
C TYR A 35 0.61 -7.41 4.08
N LEU A 36 -0.54 -8.05 4.24
CA LEU A 36 -1.60 -8.04 3.25
C LEU A 36 -2.54 -6.86 3.52
N SER A 37 -2.84 -6.09 2.47
CA SER A 37 -3.94 -5.11 2.51
C SER A 37 -5.29 -5.82 2.50
N GLN A 38 -6.36 -5.09 2.82
CA GLN A 38 -7.72 -5.63 2.76
C GLN A 38 -8.05 -6.18 1.36
N GLN A 39 -7.68 -5.46 0.30
CA GLN A 39 -7.89 -5.89 -1.08
C GLN A 39 -7.13 -7.19 -1.40
N ALA A 40 -5.90 -7.33 -0.90
CA ALA A 40 -5.12 -8.55 -1.10
C ALA A 40 -5.75 -9.74 -0.36
N LEU A 41 -6.27 -9.53 0.85
CA LEU A 41 -7.02 -10.55 1.59
C LEU A 41 -8.29 -10.97 0.85
N ASP A 42 -9.07 -10.02 0.35
CA ASP A 42 -10.30 -10.31 -0.40
C ASP A 42 -9.99 -11.15 -1.65
N ILE A 43 -8.91 -10.82 -2.37
CA ILE A 43 -8.41 -11.61 -3.49
C ILE A 43 -8.01 -13.02 -3.03
N MET A 44 -7.28 -13.16 -1.92
CA MET A 44 -6.88 -14.47 -1.40
C MET A 44 -8.08 -15.32 -0.97
N VAL A 45 -9.11 -14.72 -0.35
CA VAL A 45 -10.34 -15.41 0.01
C VAL A 45 -11.07 -15.90 -1.25
N ALA A 46 -11.21 -15.04 -2.27
CA ALA A 46 -11.81 -15.43 -3.54
C ALA A 46 -11.02 -16.56 -4.23
N LEU A 47 -9.68 -16.48 -4.21
CA LEU A 47 -8.81 -17.54 -4.72
C LEU A 47 -9.02 -18.85 -3.97
N ARG A 48 -9.23 -18.80 -2.65
CA ARG A 48 -9.47 -20.00 -1.84
C ARG A 48 -10.75 -20.73 -2.24
N THR A 49 -11.80 -19.99 -2.57
CA THR A 49 -13.03 -20.56 -3.14
C THR A 49 -12.78 -21.20 -4.51
N CYS A 50 -11.97 -20.57 -5.36
CA CYS A 50 -11.62 -21.09 -6.69
C CYS A 50 -10.65 -22.27 -6.67
N ALA A 51 -9.81 -22.41 -5.63
CA ALA A 51 -8.75 -23.40 -5.56
C ALA A 51 -9.24 -24.84 -5.28
N SER A 52 -10.52 -25.00 -4.92
CA SER A 52 -11.22 -26.30 -4.82
C SER A 52 -10.45 -27.38 -4.05
N GLY A 53 -9.85 -27.02 -2.90
CA GLY A 53 -9.12 -27.95 -2.03
C GLY A 53 -7.63 -28.13 -2.35
N SER A 54 -7.08 -27.41 -3.34
CA SER A 54 -5.63 -27.37 -3.56
C SER A 54 -4.89 -26.79 -2.36
N LYS A 55 -3.69 -27.32 -2.08
CA LYS A 55 -2.73 -26.73 -1.13
C LYS A 55 -2.14 -25.39 -1.60
N PHE A 56 -2.13 -25.13 -2.91
CA PHE A 56 -1.54 -23.93 -3.50
C PHE A 56 -2.55 -22.80 -3.61
N LEU A 57 -2.07 -21.56 -3.43
CA LEU A 57 -2.87 -20.35 -3.69
C LEU A 57 -3.30 -20.27 -5.16
N LEU A 58 -2.40 -20.67 -6.06
CA LEU A 58 -2.58 -20.66 -7.50
C LEU A 58 -2.37 -22.08 -8.04
N PRO A 59 -3.40 -22.95 -8.02
CA PRO A 59 -3.29 -24.30 -8.55
C PRO A 59 -3.11 -24.34 -10.07
N SER A 60 -2.56 -25.44 -10.57
CA SER A 60 -2.61 -25.77 -11.98
C SER A 60 -4.05 -26.08 -12.40
N ARG A 61 -4.41 -25.70 -13.64
CA ARG A 61 -5.74 -25.95 -14.22
C ARG A 61 -6.11 -27.43 -14.27
N TYR A 62 -5.12 -28.30 -14.39
CA TYR A 62 -5.32 -29.74 -14.65
C TYR A 62 -4.97 -30.62 -13.45
N ASP A 63 -4.34 -30.06 -12.41
CA ASP A 63 -3.82 -30.84 -11.28
C ASP A 63 -3.78 -29.95 -10.03
N ALA A 64 -4.69 -30.20 -9.09
CA ALA A 64 -4.79 -29.44 -7.85
C ALA A 64 -3.59 -29.66 -6.91
N ASP A 65 -2.82 -30.73 -7.10
CA ASP A 65 -1.62 -31.01 -6.31
C ASP A 65 -0.35 -30.34 -6.87
N ARG A 66 -0.49 -29.58 -7.96
CA ARG A 66 0.58 -28.78 -8.57
C ARG A 66 0.24 -27.31 -8.60
N CYS A 67 1.27 -26.48 -8.46
CA CYS A 67 1.14 -25.05 -8.66
C CYS A 67 0.99 -24.71 -10.16
N MET A 68 0.48 -23.51 -10.41
CA MET A 68 0.38 -22.90 -11.73
C MET A 68 1.75 -22.82 -12.43
N SER A 69 1.77 -22.91 -13.77
CA SER A 69 3.01 -22.73 -14.53
C SER A 69 3.59 -21.31 -14.39
N LYS A 70 4.92 -21.21 -14.30
CA LYS A 70 5.67 -19.93 -14.34
C LYS A 70 5.38 -19.10 -15.60
N ALA A 71 5.02 -19.77 -16.69
CA ALA A 71 4.66 -19.10 -17.94
C ALA A 71 3.30 -18.39 -17.87
N THR A 72 2.39 -18.81 -16.98
CA THR A 72 1.01 -18.28 -16.94
C THR A 72 0.99 -16.78 -16.64
N LEU A 73 1.75 -16.30 -15.64
CA LEU A 73 1.78 -14.87 -15.33
C LEU A 73 2.34 -14.03 -16.49
N ASN A 74 3.35 -14.53 -17.20
CA ASN A 74 3.87 -13.83 -18.38
C ASN A 74 2.85 -13.78 -19.52
N ARG A 75 2.05 -14.86 -19.70
CA ARG A 75 0.96 -14.86 -20.69
C ARG A 75 -0.12 -13.86 -20.32
N VAL A 76 -0.47 -13.74 -19.03
CA VAL A 76 -1.44 -12.73 -18.58
C VAL A 76 -0.96 -11.32 -18.92
N THR A 77 0.29 -10.96 -18.64
CA THR A 77 0.79 -9.61 -18.97
C THR A 77 0.84 -9.37 -20.49
N GLN A 78 1.17 -10.39 -21.29
CA GLN A 78 1.08 -10.31 -22.75
C GLN A 78 -0.35 -10.05 -23.23
N THR A 79 -1.33 -10.83 -22.76
CA THR A 79 -2.74 -10.65 -23.12
C THR A 79 -3.28 -9.28 -22.69
N VAL A 80 -2.84 -8.74 -21.55
CA VAL A 80 -3.21 -7.38 -21.13
C VAL A 80 -2.65 -6.34 -22.12
N ALA A 81 -1.39 -6.45 -22.50
CA ALA A 81 -0.77 -5.54 -23.45
C ALA A 81 -1.40 -5.62 -24.86
N GLU A 82 -1.73 -6.82 -25.34
CA GLU A 82 -2.43 -7.05 -26.60
C GLU A 82 -3.80 -6.37 -26.60
N ARG A 83 -4.61 -6.60 -25.56
CA ARG A 83 -5.94 -5.96 -25.41
C ARG A 83 -5.85 -4.45 -25.31
N ALA A 84 -4.84 -3.92 -24.62
CA ALA A 84 -4.63 -2.48 -24.53
C ALA A 84 -4.28 -1.87 -25.90
N LYS A 85 -3.45 -2.55 -26.69
CA LYS A 85 -3.12 -2.17 -28.06
C LYS A 85 -4.36 -2.19 -28.96
N GLU A 86 -5.18 -3.22 -28.88
CA GLU A 86 -6.46 -3.31 -29.61
C GLU A 86 -7.41 -2.16 -29.23
N ALA A 87 -7.48 -1.83 -27.95
CA ALA A 87 -8.25 -0.70 -27.41
C ALA A 87 -7.58 0.67 -27.63
N LYS A 88 -6.40 0.73 -28.28
CA LYS A 88 -5.60 1.94 -28.51
C LYS A 88 -5.29 2.73 -27.22
N LEU A 89 -5.12 2.02 -26.12
CA LEU A 89 -4.69 2.60 -24.85
C LEU A 89 -3.17 2.81 -24.85
N PRO A 90 -2.66 3.87 -24.19
CA PRO A 90 -1.23 4.15 -24.11
C PRO A 90 -0.54 3.24 -23.07
N LEU A 91 -0.51 1.94 -23.35
CA LEU A 91 0.11 0.94 -22.48
C LEU A 91 1.11 0.11 -23.28
N GLU A 92 2.39 0.26 -22.94
CA GLU A 92 3.47 -0.54 -23.50
C GLU A 92 3.47 -1.97 -22.90
N PRO A 93 4.01 -2.97 -23.62
CA PRO A 93 4.20 -4.30 -23.09
C PRO A 93 5.03 -4.30 -21.80
N PHE A 94 4.60 -5.08 -20.81
CA PHE A 94 5.27 -5.16 -19.52
C PHE A 94 5.28 -6.60 -18.99
N THR A 95 6.08 -6.84 -17.96
CA THR A 95 6.19 -8.10 -17.24
C THR A 95 5.83 -7.94 -15.76
N VAL A 96 5.67 -9.07 -15.06
CA VAL A 96 5.46 -9.06 -13.60
C VAL A 96 6.60 -8.36 -12.84
N HIS A 97 7.82 -8.34 -13.38
CA HIS A 97 8.92 -7.61 -12.73
C HIS A 97 8.71 -6.10 -12.80
N ASP A 98 8.18 -5.61 -13.92
CA ASP A 98 7.91 -4.18 -14.13
C ASP A 98 6.83 -3.69 -13.15
N LEU A 99 5.80 -4.49 -12.87
CA LEU A 99 4.79 -4.16 -11.85
C LEU A 99 5.42 -3.87 -10.47
N ARG A 100 6.39 -4.69 -10.07
CA ARG A 100 7.11 -4.53 -8.82
C ARG A 100 7.99 -3.27 -8.83
N ARG A 101 8.65 -2.99 -9.96
CA ARG A 101 9.44 -1.78 -10.14
C ARG A 101 8.56 -0.53 -10.05
N THR A 102 7.43 -0.52 -10.76
CA THR A 102 6.45 0.58 -10.72
C THR A 102 5.98 0.85 -9.30
N GLY A 103 5.59 -0.19 -8.55
CA GLY A 103 5.18 -0.03 -7.15
C GLY A 103 6.28 0.58 -6.28
N SER A 104 7.52 0.08 -6.38
CA SER A 104 8.66 0.64 -5.64
C SER A 104 8.93 2.11 -6.00
N THR A 105 8.93 2.44 -7.29
CA THR A 105 9.17 3.82 -7.76
C THR A 105 8.10 4.77 -7.22
N ILE A 106 6.82 4.43 -7.37
CA ILE A 106 5.72 5.31 -6.91
C ILE A 106 5.76 5.47 -5.38
N LEU A 107 6.01 4.39 -4.64
CA LEU A 107 6.11 4.48 -3.17
C LEU A 107 7.28 5.37 -2.72
N ASN A 108 8.41 5.35 -3.44
CA ASN A 108 9.52 6.27 -3.17
C ASN A 108 9.14 7.72 -3.54
N GLU A 109 8.46 7.95 -4.66
CA GLU A 109 8.00 9.29 -5.09
C GLU A 109 6.99 9.89 -4.10
N LEU A 110 6.19 9.06 -3.43
CA LEU A 110 5.26 9.48 -2.37
C LEU A 110 5.94 9.76 -1.03
N GLY A 111 7.26 9.53 -0.93
CA GLY A 111 8.03 9.84 0.28
C GLY A 111 7.96 8.78 1.38
N PHE A 112 7.50 7.56 1.08
CA PHE A 112 7.63 6.46 2.04
C PHE A 112 9.11 6.14 2.31
N ASN A 113 9.40 5.66 3.52
CA ASN A 113 10.77 5.33 3.90
C ASN A 113 11.31 4.19 3.03
N SER A 114 12.44 4.42 2.35
CA SER A 114 13.07 3.44 1.46
C SER A 114 13.41 2.13 2.18
N ASP A 115 13.76 2.13 3.47
CA ASP A 115 14.02 0.90 4.23
C ASP A 115 12.79 0.00 4.30
N TRP A 116 11.58 0.59 4.39
CA TRP A 116 10.32 -0.18 4.41
C TRP A 116 10.04 -0.79 3.04
N ILE A 117 10.29 -0.02 1.98
CA ILE A 117 10.10 -0.45 0.59
C ILE A 117 11.07 -1.59 0.27
N GLU A 118 12.36 -1.42 0.52
CA GLU A 118 13.38 -2.44 0.28
C GLU A 118 13.12 -3.70 1.12
N LYS A 119 12.65 -3.55 2.37
CA LYS A 119 12.19 -4.69 3.16
C LYS A 119 11.00 -5.40 2.54
N CYS A 120 9.97 -4.71 2.05
CA CYS A 120 8.86 -5.35 1.32
C CYS A 120 9.33 -6.12 0.07
N LEU A 121 10.40 -5.64 -0.56
CA LEU A 121 11.04 -6.27 -1.69
C LEU A 121 11.95 -7.45 -1.28
N ALA A 122 12.13 -7.76 0.00
CA ALA A 122 13.12 -8.75 0.45
C ALA A 122 14.54 -8.45 -0.09
N HIS A 123 14.82 -7.18 -0.37
CA HIS A 123 16.15 -6.71 -0.70
C HIS A 123 16.88 -6.50 0.63
N GLU A 124 17.58 -7.53 1.10
CA GLU A 124 18.54 -7.34 2.16
C GLU A 124 19.82 -6.79 1.54
N ASP A 125 20.12 -5.52 1.83
CA ASP A 125 21.35 -4.88 1.43
C ASP A 125 22.56 -5.55 2.11
N GLY A 126 23.07 -6.61 1.50
CA GLY A 126 24.35 -7.20 1.86
C GLY A 126 25.56 -6.31 1.50
N ARG A 127 25.32 -5.14 0.86
CA ARG A 127 26.36 -4.23 0.38
C ARG A 127 26.47 -2.92 1.18
N SER A 128 25.53 -2.64 2.08
CA SER A 128 25.54 -1.44 2.92
C SER A 128 25.75 -1.83 4.37
N SER A 129 26.64 -1.11 5.07
CA SER A 129 26.86 -1.28 6.51
C SER A 129 25.56 -1.15 7.32
N ARG A 130 24.53 -0.48 6.78
CA ARG A 130 23.19 -0.37 7.39
C ARG A 130 22.40 -1.69 7.43
N GLY A 131 22.51 -2.54 6.42
CA GLY A 131 21.78 -3.82 6.35
C GLY A 131 22.20 -4.83 7.42
N VAL A 132 23.41 -4.69 7.96
CA VAL A 132 23.93 -5.52 9.07
C VAL A 132 23.29 -5.14 10.41
N TYR A 133 22.89 -3.88 10.61
CA TYR A 133 22.36 -3.38 11.88
C TYR A 133 20.83 -3.25 11.90
N ASN A 134 20.18 -3.03 10.76
CA ASN A 134 18.74 -2.85 10.72
C ASN A 134 18.00 -4.21 10.71
N LYS A 135 17.76 -4.73 11.93
CA LYS A 135 16.93 -5.92 12.19
C LYS A 135 15.45 -5.59 12.37
N ALA A 136 15.06 -4.32 12.26
CA ALA A 136 13.67 -3.94 12.47
C ALA A 136 12.80 -4.46 11.31
N GLU A 137 11.66 -5.06 11.68
CA GLU A 137 10.72 -5.62 10.71
C GLU A 137 9.78 -4.54 10.13
N TYR A 138 9.64 -3.41 10.84
CA TYR A 138 8.76 -2.30 10.48
C TYR A 138 7.32 -2.73 10.19
N ALA A 139 6.80 -3.66 10.99
CA ALA A 139 5.53 -4.33 10.73
C ALA A 139 4.38 -3.33 10.51
N GLU A 140 4.14 -2.45 11.48
CA GLU A 140 3.04 -1.47 11.43
C GLU A 140 3.20 -0.49 10.26
N GLN A 141 4.43 -0.03 10.01
CA GLN A 141 4.70 0.91 8.93
C GLN A 141 4.51 0.28 7.56
N ARG A 142 4.92 -0.99 7.39
CA ARG A 142 4.74 -1.74 6.16
C ARG A 142 3.27 -2.13 5.93
N ARG A 143 2.52 -2.45 7.00
CA ARG A 143 1.06 -2.63 6.93
C ARG A 143 0.39 -1.38 6.39
N HIS A 144 0.65 -0.23 7.01
CA HIS A 144 0.11 1.06 6.57
C HIS A 144 0.48 1.36 5.12
N MET A 145 1.76 1.25 4.76
CA MET A 145 2.24 1.52 3.40
C MET A 145 1.58 0.62 2.34
N LEU A 146 1.44 -0.68 2.60
CA LEU A 146 0.82 -1.60 1.65
C LEU A 146 -0.70 -1.43 1.57
N GLN A 147 -1.35 -0.97 2.64
CA GLN A 147 -2.75 -0.59 2.62
C GLN A 147 -2.97 0.66 1.76
N GLU A 148 -2.21 1.73 2.01
CA GLU A 148 -2.25 2.95 1.18
C GLU A 148 -2.00 2.63 -0.30
N TRP A 149 -0.99 1.80 -0.60
CA TRP A 149 -0.73 1.32 -1.96
C TRP A 149 -1.96 0.69 -2.63
N ALA A 150 -2.68 -0.17 -1.90
CA ALA A 150 -3.87 -0.83 -2.43
C ALA A 150 -5.03 0.16 -2.61
N ASP A 151 -5.23 1.08 -1.67
CA ASP A 151 -6.27 2.11 -1.75
C ASP A 151 -6.03 3.07 -2.92
N MET A 152 -4.76 3.35 -3.24
CA MET A 152 -4.39 4.13 -4.41
C MET A 152 -4.76 3.43 -5.73
N ILE A 153 -4.46 2.13 -5.85
CA ILE A 153 -4.83 1.34 -7.03
C ILE A 153 -6.35 1.36 -7.21
N ASP A 154 -7.09 1.12 -6.14
CA ASP A 154 -8.55 1.16 -6.14
C ASP A 154 -9.11 2.52 -6.56
N ALA A 155 -8.48 3.61 -6.10
CA ALA A 155 -8.83 4.96 -6.52
C ALA A 155 -8.63 5.16 -8.03
N TRP A 156 -7.50 4.71 -8.58
CA TRP A 156 -7.23 4.78 -10.03
C TRP A 156 -8.22 3.94 -10.84
N VAL A 157 -8.57 2.73 -10.37
CA VAL A 157 -9.56 1.87 -11.02
C VAL A 157 -10.94 2.55 -11.07
N ARG A 158 -11.31 3.30 -10.02
CA ARG A 158 -12.54 4.11 -9.98
C ARG A 158 -12.46 5.41 -10.79
N GLY A 159 -11.33 5.70 -11.44
CA GLY A 159 -11.12 6.95 -12.19
C GLY A 159 -10.85 8.18 -11.33
N SER A 160 -10.56 7.99 -10.03
CA SER A 160 -10.17 9.09 -9.14
C SER A 160 -8.69 9.40 -9.34
N ARG A 161 -8.35 10.66 -9.61
CA ARG A 161 -6.97 11.13 -9.47
C ARG A 161 -6.70 11.36 -8.00
N ILE A 162 -5.66 10.72 -7.49
CA ILE A 162 -5.16 11.00 -6.15
C ILE A 162 -4.56 12.39 -6.22
N ARG A 163 -5.18 13.33 -5.51
CA ARG A 163 -4.55 14.63 -5.26
C ARG A 163 -3.36 14.32 -4.37
N HIS A 164 -2.15 14.55 -4.87
CA HIS A 164 -1.00 14.68 -3.99
C HIS A 164 -1.40 15.66 -2.90
N ALA A 165 -1.26 15.26 -1.65
CA ALA A 165 -1.42 16.20 -0.54
C ALA A 165 -0.26 17.19 -0.69
N ASP A 166 -0.51 18.28 -1.41
CA ASP A 166 0.42 19.38 -1.51
C ASP A 166 0.73 19.82 -0.08
N ALA A 167 2.04 19.95 0.16
CA ALA A 167 2.59 20.38 1.42
C ALA A 167 1.94 21.70 1.85
N ALA A 168 1.39 21.68 3.06
CA ALA A 168 1.10 22.82 3.93
C ALA A 168 0.67 24.11 3.20
N ASP A 169 -0.63 24.40 3.27
CA ASP A 169 -1.14 25.77 3.22
C ASP A 169 -0.38 26.59 4.30
N HIS A 170 0.68 27.27 3.88
CA HIS A 170 1.26 28.38 4.61
C HIS A 170 0.26 29.51 4.44
N GLU A 171 -0.59 29.71 5.46
CA GLU A 171 -1.35 30.93 5.58
C GLU A 171 -0.33 32.08 5.73
N ASP A 172 -0.04 32.76 4.63
CA ASP A 172 0.59 34.08 4.65
C ASP A 172 -0.37 35.01 5.40
N GLY A 173 -0.09 35.16 6.69
CA GLY A 173 -0.73 36.12 7.56
C GLY A 173 -0.46 37.53 7.05
N ASP A 174 -1.55 38.17 6.68
CA ASP A 174 -1.74 39.62 6.51
C ASP A 174 -1.03 40.41 7.64
N ASP A 175 0.14 41.00 7.35
CA ASP A 175 0.84 41.91 8.25
C ASP A 175 0.36 43.35 8.02
N GLY A 176 -0.86 43.61 8.47
CA GLY A 176 -1.35 44.97 8.67
C GLY A 176 -0.39 45.77 9.55
N SER A 177 0.37 46.67 8.93
CA SER A 177 1.25 47.62 9.61
C SER A 177 0.44 48.50 10.56
N ALA A 178 0.61 48.28 11.86
CA ALA A 178 0.14 49.19 12.91
C ALA A 178 1.35 49.71 13.69
N ASP A 179 1.65 50.97 13.39
CA ASP A 179 2.14 52.04 14.27
C ASP A 179 2.81 51.65 15.60
N MET A 180 4.11 51.93 15.69
CA MET A 180 4.93 51.82 16.89
C MET A 180 4.96 53.17 17.62
N SER A 181 4.22 53.28 18.73
CA SER A 181 4.51 54.27 19.77
C SER A 181 4.05 53.79 21.15
N GLY A 182 5.00 53.74 22.10
CA GLY A 182 4.70 53.82 23.53
C GLY A 182 5.24 52.68 24.40
N CYS A 183 6.43 52.90 24.99
CA CYS A 183 6.88 52.28 26.24
C CYS A 183 5.77 52.31 27.32
N ASP A 184 5.56 51.24 28.09
CA ASP A 184 6.20 51.10 29.41
C ASP A 184 5.75 49.81 30.15
N SER A 185 6.75 49.15 30.74
CA SER A 185 6.77 48.50 32.07
C SER A 185 5.63 47.58 32.56
N ALA A 186 6.00 46.31 32.84
CA ALA A 186 5.90 45.62 34.15
C ALA A 186 5.27 44.20 34.19
N HIS A 187 6.06 43.27 34.73
CA HIS A 187 5.73 42.19 35.70
C HIS A 187 4.79 41.00 35.35
N ALA A 188 5.39 39.81 35.58
CA ALA A 188 4.89 38.68 36.37
C ALA A 188 4.08 37.51 35.73
N ARG A 189 4.73 36.32 35.83
CA ARG A 189 4.22 35.01 36.29
C ARG A 189 3.15 34.25 35.49
N GLY A 190 3.58 33.06 35.02
CA GLY A 190 2.95 31.76 35.37
C GLY A 190 1.79 31.28 34.49
N GLY A 191 1.84 30.01 34.08
CA GLY A 191 0.65 29.28 33.59
C GLY A 191 0.94 28.22 32.54
N ALA A 192 0.89 26.95 32.94
CA ALA A 192 0.90 25.77 32.08
C ALA A 192 -0.44 25.59 31.35
N THR A 193 -0.45 24.97 30.16
CA THR A 193 -1.48 24.04 29.62
C THR A 193 -1.06 23.61 28.20
N ALA A 194 -0.79 22.32 27.95
CA ALA A 194 -1.73 21.27 27.54
C ALA A 194 -2.13 21.34 26.04
N ARG A 195 -1.64 20.34 25.29
CA ARG A 195 -2.03 20.03 23.89
C ARG A 195 -3.46 19.48 23.84
N PRO A 196 -4.29 19.84 22.84
CA PRO A 196 -5.48 19.09 22.51
C PRO A 196 -5.25 18.16 21.30
N VAL A 197 -5.64 16.91 21.52
CA VAL A 197 -5.88 15.86 20.51
C VAL A 197 -7.11 16.27 19.70
N ARG A 198 -7.04 16.28 18.36
CA ARG A 198 -8.20 16.56 17.50
C ARG A 198 -8.95 15.27 17.16
N THR A 199 -10.20 15.26 17.61
CA THR A 199 -11.27 14.30 17.36
C THR A 199 -11.78 14.37 15.92
N VAL A 200 -12.04 13.20 15.33
CA VAL A 200 -12.69 13.00 14.03
C VAL A 200 -14.17 13.40 14.12
N VAL A 201 -14.62 14.32 13.25
CA VAL A 201 -16.05 14.68 13.11
C VAL A 201 -16.63 13.97 11.89
N GLY A 202 -17.61 13.11 12.15
CA GLY A 202 -18.41 12.42 11.15
C GLY A 202 -19.40 13.35 10.44
N CYS A 203 -19.54 13.16 9.13
CA CYS A 203 -20.47 13.88 8.27
C CYS A 203 -21.84 13.18 8.28
N ARG A 204 -22.89 13.87 8.72
CA ARG A 204 -24.28 13.39 8.77
C ARG A 204 -25.08 13.98 7.61
N GLN A 205 -25.63 13.12 6.75
CA GLN A 205 -26.55 13.48 5.66
C GLN A 205 -27.76 14.28 6.16
N LYS A 206 -28.13 15.34 5.43
CA LYS A 206 -29.46 15.97 5.50
C LYS A 206 -30.35 15.35 4.43
N GLN A 207 -31.49 14.82 4.85
CA GLN A 207 -32.66 14.52 4.01
C GLN A 207 -33.53 15.78 3.92
N SER A 208 -33.94 16.17 2.71
CA SER A 208 -35.04 17.11 2.49
C SER A 208 -36.18 16.38 1.80
N GLY A 209 -37.29 16.20 2.53
CA GLY A 209 -38.56 15.77 1.98
C GLY A 209 -39.31 16.96 1.38
N GLN A 210 -39.98 16.74 0.26
CA GLN A 210 -41.16 17.51 -0.11
C GLN A 210 -42.29 16.57 -0.49
N HIS A 211 -43.41 16.87 0.14
CA HIS A 211 -44.68 16.16 0.16
C HIS A 211 -45.62 16.92 -0.79
N ARG A 212 -46.31 16.24 -1.70
CA ARG A 212 -47.63 16.65 -2.23
C ARG A 212 -48.32 15.44 -2.85
N GLN A 213 -49.48 15.10 -2.28
CA GLN A 213 -50.58 14.30 -2.83
C GLN A 213 -51.82 15.22 -2.88
N PRO A 214 -52.96 14.76 -3.40
CA PRO A 214 -53.20 13.62 -4.28
C PRO A 214 -53.50 14.01 -5.73
#